data_AF-A0A519YRE6-F1
#
_entry.id   AF-A0A519YRE6-F1
#
_cell.length_a   1.000
_cell.length_b   1.000
_cell.length_c   1.000
_cell.angle_alpha   90.00
_cell.angle_beta   90.00
_cell.angle_gamma   90.00
#
_symmetry.space_group_name_H-M   'P 1'
#
loop_
_entity.id
_entity.type
_entity.pdbx_description
1 polymer ?
#
loop_
_entity_poly.entity_id
_entity_poly.type
_entity_poly.pdbx_seq_one_letter_code
_entity_poly.pdbx_strand_id
1 'polypeptide(L)'
;MAFLNQNVGDSILKSNSILINNIFSLVCLLLNPDPLMLNRKPLRILTILTLIVGFLVAATPASAQSFIDSTCYKYFEITARLKKGDTLSRSEWKTFLSDKAITDYMADQGVGDQYFESYRKNMQIVYMPKNEAVLQKRLDDPNTYWLTYMINQYKINEDGMKEYLRDIDSDAKSYFDKSYQYAYSALPQKAHKRLPELKVAIIPIHNDAHAQEGLIIYTLLCAYKNDMNRLGALGGHELHHMLRPQPTFKIEPDEESA
;
A
#
# COMPACT_ATOMS: atom_id res chain seq x y z
N MET A 1 -23.52 -12.91 17.42
CA MET A 1 -22.28 -13.32 18.13
C MET A 1 -21.28 -12.19 17.97
N ALA A 2 -21.10 -11.39 19.01
CA ALA A 2 -20.14 -10.30 19.07
C ALA A 2 -19.06 -10.70 20.07
N PHE A 3 -17.86 -11.00 19.61
CA PHE A 3 -16.64 -11.03 20.42
C PHE A 3 -15.43 -10.94 19.49
N LEU A 4 -14.39 -10.25 19.99
CA LEU A 4 -13.05 -10.04 19.42
C LEU A 4 -12.88 -8.81 18.52
N ASN A 5 -12.84 -7.63 19.15
CA ASN A 5 -12.00 -6.53 18.67
C ASN A 5 -11.56 -5.62 19.84
N GLN A 6 -10.69 -6.14 20.72
CA GLN A 6 -10.11 -5.34 21.82
C GLN A 6 -8.59 -5.49 22.03
N ASN A 7 -7.89 -6.43 21.36
CA ASN A 7 -6.53 -6.79 21.78
C ASN A 7 -5.36 -6.12 21.02
N VAL A 8 -5.61 -5.36 19.94
CA VAL A 8 -4.51 -4.74 19.18
C VAL A 8 -4.20 -3.32 19.68
N GLY A 9 -5.21 -2.54 20.07
CA GLY A 9 -5.04 -1.20 20.65
C GLY A 9 -4.33 -1.20 22.01
N ASP A 10 -4.55 -2.24 22.81
CA ASP A 10 -3.97 -2.36 24.16
C ASP A 10 -2.45 -2.59 24.16
N SER A 11 -1.88 -3.20 23.11
CA SER A 11 -0.43 -3.47 23.06
C SER A 11 0.39 -2.21 22.75
N ILE A 12 -0.11 -1.37 21.83
CA ILE A 12 0.51 -0.09 21.46
C ILE A 12 0.34 0.93 22.59
N LEU A 13 -0.83 0.96 23.24
CA LEU A 13 -1.07 1.79 24.42
C LEU A 13 -0.23 1.36 25.64
N LYS A 14 -0.02 0.05 25.86
CA LYS A 14 0.87 -0.44 26.94
C LYS A 14 2.34 -0.16 26.66
N SER A 15 2.81 -0.33 25.42
CA SER A 15 4.19 0.01 25.05
C SER A 15 4.47 1.50 25.22
N ASN A 16 3.53 2.36 24.83
CA ASN A 16 3.64 3.80 25.01
C ASN A 16 3.50 4.22 26.49
N SER A 17 2.66 3.55 27.29
CA SER A 17 2.54 3.87 28.72
C SER A 17 3.78 3.47 29.53
N ILE A 18 4.45 2.36 29.17
CA ILE A 18 5.72 1.97 29.78
C ILE A 18 6.82 2.99 29.44
N LEU A 19 6.88 3.45 28.20
CA LEU A 19 7.85 4.48 27.79
C LEU A 19 7.61 5.81 28.51
N ILE A 20 6.35 6.24 28.61
CA ILE A 20 5.95 7.48 29.30
C ILE A 20 6.22 7.39 30.81
N ASN A 21 5.92 6.27 31.45
CA ASN A 21 6.16 6.07 32.88
C ASN A 21 7.65 6.03 33.24
N ASN A 22 8.49 5.47 32.35
CA ASN A 22 9.95 5.46 32.53
C ASN A 22 10.55 6.87 32.35
N ILE A 23 10.05 7.65 31.39
CA ILE A 23 10.45 9.06 31.21
C ILE A 23 10.02 9.88 32.43
N PHE A 24 8.81 9.68 32.94
CA PHE A 24 8.30 10.40 34.11
C PHE A 24 9.11 10.08 35.38
N SER A 25 9.47 8.81 35.62
CA SER A 25 10.35 8.43 36.73
C SER A 25 11.75 9.04 36.62
N LEU A 26 12.34 9.05 35.42
CA LEU A 26 13.66 9.65 35.19
C LEU A 26 13.64 11.17 35.42
N VAL A 27 12.58 11.85 34.98
CA VAL A 27 12.37 13.28 35.22
C VAL A 27 12.16 13.56 36.71
N CYS A 28 11.38 12.76 37.43
CA CYS A 28 11.20 12.91 38.89
C CYS A 28 12.51 12.71 39.67
N LEU A 29 13.37 11.77 39.25
CA LEU A 29 14.70 11.54 39.84
C LEU A 29 15.66 12.71 39.59
N LEU A 30 15.51 13.40 38.45
CA LEU A 30 16.31 14.58 38.11
C LEU A 30 15.80 15.87 38.78
N LEU A 31 14.53 15.91 39.22
CA LEU A 31 13.88 17.07 39.83
C LEU A 31 13.88 17.09 41.37
N ASN A 32 14.29 16.01 42.05
CA ASN A 32 14.44 15.97 43.51
C ASN A 32 15.94 15.94 43.91
N PRO A 33 16.59 17.09 44.16
CA PRO A 33 18.00 17.11 44.48
C PRO A 33 18.26 16.86 45.97
N ASP A 34 19.31 16.11 46.26
CA ASP A 34 19.99 16.13 47.55
C ASP A 34 20.45 17.57 47.87
N PRO A 35 20.21 18.09 49.11
CA PRO A 35 20.50 19.49 49.46
C PRO A 35 21.99 19.85 49.47
N LEU A 36 22.90 18.87 49.37
CA LEU A 36 24.36 19.08 49.35
C LEU A 36 24.93 19.42 47.97
N MET A 37 24.12 19.45 46.90
CA MET A 37 24.58 19.56 45.51
C MET A 37 24.14 20.86 44.81
N LEU A 38 24.00 21.97 45.55
CA LEU A 38 23.46 23.23 45.01
C LEU A 38 24.39 23.98 44.02
N ASN A 39 25.68 23.65 43.93
CA ASN A 39 26.67 24.46 43.20
C ASN A 39 26.94 23.99 41.75
N ARG A 40 26.15 23.05 41.19
CA ARG A 40 26.30 22.53 39.81
C ARG A 40 25.01 22.62 38.98
N LYS A 41 24.06 23.46 39.40
CA LYS A 41 22.76 23.65 38.73
C LYS A 41 22.84 23.97 37.22
N PRO A 42 23.71 24.88 36.73
CA PRO A 42 23.71 25.22 35.30
C PRO A 42 24.20 24.06 34.43
N LEU A 43 25.16 23.26 34.91
CA LEU A 43 25.69 22.11 34.17
C LEU A 43 24.66 20.99 34.02
N ARG A 44 23.84 20.75 35.05
CA ARG A 44 22.77 19.73 35.02
C ARG A 44 21.62 20.11 34.09
N ILE A 45 21.20 21.38 34.13
CA ILE A 45 20.17 21.90 33.22
C ILE A 45 20.65 21.74 31.77
N LEU A 46 21.91 22.07 31.50
CA LEU A 46 22.50 21.88 30.17
C LEU A 46 22.51 20.41 29.75
N THR A 47 22.93 19.49 30.61
CA THR A 47 22.92 18.04 30.30
C THR A 47 21.52 17.51 30.02
N ILE A 48 20.52 17.90 30.81
CA ILE A 48 19.13 17.50 30.60
C ILE A 48 18.62 18.07 29.27
N LEU A 49 18.91 19.34 28.97
CA LEU A 49 18.53 19.96 27.70
C LEU A 49 19.19 19.25 26.51
N THR A 50 20.48 18.90 26.62
CA THR A 50 21.20 18.17 25.57
C THR A 50 20.63 16.75 25.36
N LEU A 51 20.27 16.05 26.43
CA LEU A 51 19.63 14.73 26.33
C LEU A 51 18.24 14.81 25.70
N ILE A 52 17.43 15.80 26.08
CA ILE A 52 16.10 16.03 25.51
C ILE A 52 16.20 16.37 24.01
N VAL A 53 17.11 17.28 23.63
CA VAL A 53 17.35 17.62 22.23
C VAL A 53 17.89 16.42 21.45
N GLY A 54 18.80 15.62 22.03
CA GLY A 54 19.27 14.38 21.42
C GLY A 54 18.16 13.36 21.18
N PHE A 55 17.24 13.21 22.14
CA PHE A 55 16.07 12.34 21.99
C PHE A 55 15.06 12.86 20.96
N LEU A 56 14.84 14.18 20.89
CA LEU A 56 13.96 14.81 19.91
C LEU A 56 14.49 14.68 18.48
N VAL A 57 15.82 14.75 18.29
CA VAL A 57 16.46 14.54 16.97
C VAL A 57 16.44 13.06 16.57
N ALA A 58 16.57 12.13 17.53
CA ALA A 58 16.45 10.70 17.27
C ALA A 58 15.02 10.22 17.02
N ALA A 59 14.02 11.03 17.39
CA ALA A 59 12.59 10.77 17.17
C ALA A 59 12.07 11.32 15.83
N THR A 60 12.96 11.59 14.87
CA THR A 60 12.50 11.81 13.50
C THR A 60 11.77 10.55 13.04
N PRO A 61 10.51 10.65 12.55
CA PRO A 61 9.84 9.48 12.03
C PRO A 61 10.71 8.97 10.89
N ALA A 62 11.33 7.81 11.08
CA ALA A 62 11.84 7.04 9.96
C ALA A 62 10.59 6.76 9.11
N SER A 63 10.43 7.52 8.03
CA SER A 63 9.39 7.24 7.05
C SER A 63 9.59 5.80 6.63
N ALA A 64 8.61 4.98 6.98
CA ALA A 64 8.65 3.57 6.70
C ALA A 64 7.96 3.30 5.37
N GLN A 65 8.46 2.29 4.67
CA GLN A 65 7.78 1.75 3.50
C GLN A 65 6.36 1.35 3.90
N SER A 66 5.37 1.71 3.08
CA SER A 66 3.96 1.55 3.43
C SER A 66 3.09 1.25 2.22
N PHE A 67 1.91 0.68 2.50
CA PHE A 67 0.85 0.55 1.52
C PHE A 67 -0.10 1.76 1.53
N ILE A 68 -0.71 2.04 0.38
CA ILE A 68 -1.82 2.99 0.20
C ILE A 68 -2.94 2.22 -0.49
N ASP A 69 -3.94 1.77 0.27
CA ASP A 69 -4.96 0.83 -0.21
C ASP A 69 -6.40 1.32 0.05
N SER A 70 -6.58 2.56 0.52
CA SER A 70 -7.90 3.12 0.89
C SER A 70 -8.95 3.04 -0.23
N THR A 71 -8.52 3.07 -1.50
CA THR A 71 -9.40 2.91 -2.66
C THR A 71 -9.97 1.50 -2.76
N CYS A 72 -9.27 0.48 -2.30
CA CYS A 72 -9.76 -0.90 -2.25
C CYS A 72 -10.99 -1.02 -1.34
N TYR A 73 -10.95 -0.40 -0.15
CA TYR A 73 -12.09 -0.40 0.76
C TYR A 73 -13.30 0.35 0.17
N LYS A 74 -13.08 1.50 -0.47
CA LYS A 74 -14.15 2.22 -1.20
C LYS A 74 -14.76 1.36 -2.31
N TYR A 75 -13.94 0.58 -3.02
CA TYR A 75 -14.43 -0.35 -4.02
C TYR A 75 -15.30 -1.45 -3.40
N PHE A 76 -14.92 -2.01 -2.26
CA PHE A 76 -15.75 -2.99 -1.55
C PHE A 76 -17.07 -2.41 -1.05
N GLU A 77 -17.11 -1.14 -0.66
CA GLU A 77 -18.37 -0.46 -0.33
C GLU A 77 -19.29 -0.34 -1.55
N ILE A 78 -18.73 0.03 -2.71
CA ILE A 78 -19.45 0.07 -3.99
C ILE A 78 -19.99 -1.32 -4.33
N THR A 79 -19.17 -2.37 -4.27
CA THR A 79 -19.61 -3.72 -4.64
C THR A 79 -20.64 -4.27 -3.66
N ALA A 80 -20.52 -3.98 -2.36
CA ALA A 80 -21.51 -4.35 -1.35
C ALA A 80 -22.89 -3.73 -1.62
N ARG A 81 -22.93 -2.48 -2.09
CA ARG A 81 -24.18 -1.83 -2.54
C ARG A 81 -24.74 -2.46 -3.80
N LEU A 82 -23.91 -2.71 -4.81
CA LEU A 82 -24.35 -3.37 -6.05
C LEU A 82 -24.93 -4.78 -5.78
N LYS A 83 -24.35 -5.55 -4.85
CA LYS A 83 -24.87 -6.86 -4.42
C LYS A 83 -26.28 -6.78 -3.82
N LYS A 84 -26.65 -5.62 -3.25
CA LYS A 84 -28.00 -5.35 -2.72
C LYS A 84 -28.99 -4.86 -3.78
N GLY A 85 -28.54 -4.67 -5.02
CA GLY A 85 -29.37 -4.20 -6.13
C GLY A 85 -29.33 -2.69 -6.37
N ASP A 86 -28.46 -1.96 -5.64
CA ASP A 86 -28.23 -0.53 -5.91
C ASP A 86 -27.56 -0.34 -7.27
N THR A 87 -27.64 0.89 -7.79
CA THR A 87 -26.92 1.29 -9.01
C THR A 87 -25.70 2.14 -8.68
N LEU A 88 -24.71 2.12 -9.58
CA LEU A 88 -23.51 2.94 -9.47
C LEU A 88 -23.63 4.11 -10.45
N SER A 89 -23.79 5.33 -9.94
CA SER A 89 -23.96 6.52 -10.78
C SER A 89 -22.66 6.93 -11.50
N ARG A 90 -22.76 7.71 -12.58
CA ARG A 90 -21.58 8.23 -13.30
C ARG A 90 -20.75 9.18 -12.43
N SER A 91 -21.39 10.05 -11.66
CA SER A 91 -20.71 11.00 -10.78
C SER A 91 -19.95 10.29 -9.67
N GLU A 92 -20.59 9.33 -9.01
CA GLU A 92 -19.96 8.51 -7.97
C GLU A 92 -18.75 7.75 -8.52
N TRP A 93 -18.89 7.14 -9.70
CA TRP A 93 -17.78 6.45 -10.35
C TRP A 93 -16.63 7.40 -10.71
N LYS A 94 -16.93 8.60 -11.20
CA LYS A 94 -15.91 9.61 -11.51
C LYS A 94 -15.16 10.06 -10.25
N THR A 95 -15.86 10.25 -9.13
CA THR A 95 -15.24 10.56 -7.83
C THR A 95 -14.38 9.43 -7.31
N PHE A 96 -14.80 8.17 -7.51
CA PHE A 96 -13.98 7.01 -7.16
C PHE A 96 -12.68 6.97 -7.99
N LEU A 97 -12.78 7.23 -9.30
CA LEU A 97 -11.64 7.23 -10.22
C LEU A 97 -10.69 8.41 -10.08
N SER A 98 -11.08 9.49 -9.38
CA SER A 98 -10.21 10.67 -9.21
C SER A 98 -9.08 10.46 -8.19
N ASP A 99 -8.93 9.25 -7.64
CA ASP A 99 -7.75 8.89 -6.88
C ASP A 99 -6.49 9.01 -7.75
N LYS A 100 -5.40 9.53 -7.17
CA LYS A 100 -4.18 9.81 -7.92
C LYS A 100 -3.54 8.52 -8.45
N ALA A 101 -3.47 7.45 -7.66
CA ALA A 101 -2.84 6.21 -8.11
C ALA A 101 -3.63 5.56 -9.24
N ILE A 102 -4.97 5.62 -9.17
CA ILE A 102 -5.84 5.19 -10.27
C ILE A 102 -5.59 6.03 -11.52
N THR A 103 -5.54 7.36 -11.38
CA THR A 103 -5.37 8.26 -12.52
C THR A 103 -4.01 8.07 -13.18
N ASP A 104 -2.93 8.02 -12.40
CA ASP A 104 -1.56 7.80 -12.89
C ASP A 104 -1.46 6.47 -13.65
N TYR A 105 -1.91 5.38 -13.03
CA TYR A 105 -1.87 4.05 -13.64
C TYR A 105 -2.69 3.99 -14.93
N MET A 106 -3.92 4.49 -14.94
CA MET A 106 -4.80 4.37 -16.10
C MET A 106 -4.38 5.30 -17.26
N ALA A 107 -3.68 6.40 -16.98
CA ALA A 107 -3.06 7.22 -18.01
C ALA A 107 -1.95 6.46 -18.75
N ASP A 108 -1.12 5.71 -18.02
CA ASP A 108 -0.07 4.83 -18.60
C ASP A 108 -0.66 3.73 -19.48
N GLN A 109 -1.85 3.21 -19.12
CA GLN A 109 -2.57 2.23 -19.94
C GLN A 109 -3.24 2.81 -21.19
N GLY A 110 -3.18 4.13 -21.41
CA GLY A 110 -3.76 4.80 -22.57
C GLY A 110 -5.29 4.70 -22.67
N VAL A 111 -5.99 4.53 -21.54
CA VAL A 111 -7.45 4.40 -21.52
C VAL A 111 -8.16 5.74 -21.33
N GLY A 112 -9.40 5.85 -21.82
CA GLY A 112 -10.22 7.06 -21.72
C GLY A 112 -11.61 6.84 -21.12
N ASP A 113 -12.44 7.90 -21.13
CA ASP A 113 -13.78 7.92 -20.52
C ASP A 113 -14.70 6.77 -20.98
N GLN A 114 -14.59 6.35 -22.24
CA GLN A 114 -15.37 5.22 -22.77
C GLN A 114 -15.04 3.91 -22.07
N TYR A 115 -13.75 3.69 -21.74
CA TYR A 115 -13.32 2.52 -20.99
C TYR A 115 -13.90 2.56 -19.57
N PHE A 116 -13.81 3.70 -18.88
CA PHE A 116 -14.33 3.86 -17.53
C PHE A 116 -15.85 3.69 -17.45
N GLU A 117 -16.60 4.22 -18.42
CA GLU A 117 -18.05 4.02 -18.49
C GLU A 117 -18.40 2.55 -18.77
N SER A 118 -17.60 1.87 -19.59
CA SER A 118 -17.74 0.43 -19.83
C SER A 118 -17.47 -0.37 -18.56
N TYR A 119 -16.44 0.00 -17.78
CA TYR A 119 -16.11 -0.62 -16.50
C TYR A 119 -17.29 -0.51 -15.52
N ARG A 120 -17.83 0.71 -15.34
CA ARG A 120 -18.98 0.98 -14.47
C ARG A 120 -20.20 0.14 -14.83
N LYS A 121 -20.52 0.04 -16.12
CA LYS A 121 -21.63 -0.79 -16.61
C LYS A 121 -21.38 -2.28 -16.36
N ASN A 122 -20.16 -2.75 -16.58
CA ASN A 122 -19.80 -4.15 -16.33
C ASN A 122 -19.81 -4.50 -14.84
N MET A 123 -19.42 -3.58 -13.93
CA MET A 123 -19.58 -3.79 -12.49
C MET A 123 -21.03 -4.06 -12.11
N GLN A 124 -21.98 -3.30 -12.68
CA GLN A 124 -23.40 -3.54 -12.43
C GLN A 124 -23.86 -4.89 -12.98
N ILE A 125 -23.35 -5.35 -14.13
CA ILE A 125 -23.65 -6.67 -14.67
C ILE A 125 -23.12 -7.78 -13.77
N VAL A 126 -21.89 -7.62 -13.27
CA VAL A 126 -21.21 -8.64 -12.45
C VAL A 126 -21.80 -8.72 -11.03
N TYR A 127 -22.05 -7.58 -10.38
CA TYR A 127 -22.37 -7.56 -8.96
C TYR A 127 -23.86 -7.51 -8.64
N MET A 128 -24.74 -7.03 -9.54
CA MET A 128 -26.17 -6.96 -9.25
C MET A 128 -26.86 -8.32 -9.52
N PRO A 129 -27.61 -8.88 -8.55
CA PRO A 129 -28.28 -10.17 -8.72
C PRO A 129 -29.23 -10.25 -9.93
N LYS A 130 -29.90 -9.14 -10.27
CA LYS A 130 -30.84 -9.09 -11.40
C LYS A 130 -30.20 -9.35 -12.77
N ASN A 131 -28.87 -9.27 -12.87
CA ASN A 131 -28.13 -9.44 -14.11
C ASN A 131 -27.49 -10.84 -14.25
N GLU A 132 -27.78 -11.78 -13.34
CA GLU A 132 -27.11 -13.08 -13.28
C GLU A 132 -27.14 -13.85 -14.62
N ALA A 133 -28.29 -13.89 -15.31
CA ALA A 133 -28.40 -14.56 -16.61
C ALA A 133 -27.49 -13.91 -17.69
N VAL A 134 -27.35 -12.59 -17.66
CA VAL A 134 -26.46 -11.85 -18.58
C VAL A 134 -25.00 -12.10 -18.20
N LEU A 135 -24.68 -12.15 -16.91
CA LEU A 135 -23.35 -12.47 -16.42
C LEU A 135 -22.92 -13.86 -16.91
N GLN A 136 -23.71 -14.90 -16.65
CA GLN A 136 -23.36 -16.27 -17.05
C GLN A 136 -23.12 -16.38 -18.56
N LYS A 137 -24.03 -15.82 -19.38
CA LYS A 137 -23.85 -15.81 -20.85
C LYS A 137 -22.55 -15.13 -21.30
N ARG A 138 -22.11 -14.08 -20.59
CA ARG A 138 -20.85 -13.38 -20.92
C ARG A 138 -19.62 -14.14 -20.46
N LEU A 139 -19.74 -14.92 -19.38
CA LEU A 139 -18.65 -15.75 -18.88
C LEU A 139 -18.38 -16.97 -19.78
N ASP A 140 -19.35 -17.37 -20.62
CA ASP A 140 -19.16 -18.41 -21.65
C ASP A 140 -18.19 -17.98 -22.77
N ASP A 141 -17.97 -16.66 -22.96
CA ASP A 141 -17.02 -16.12 -23.93
C ASP A 141 -16.17 -14.99 -23.31
N PRO A 142 -15.17 -15.34 -22.48
CA PRO A 142 -14.35 -14.37 -21.76
C PRO A 142 -13.45 -13.53 -22.68
N ASN A 143 -13.16 -13.98 -23.91
CA ASN A 143 -12.36 -13.21 -24.86
C ASN A 143 -13.15 -12.02 -25.40
N THR A 144 -14.41 -12.24 -25.79
CA THR A 144 -15.31 -11.17 -26.21
C THR A 144 -15.70 -10.26 -25.05
N TYR A 145 -15.90 -10.83 -23.86
CA TYR A 145 -16.36 -10.11 -22.66
C TYR A 145 -15.27 -9.98 -21.60
N TRP A 146 -14.03 -9.68 -22.02
CA TRP A 146 -12.86 -9.58 -21.14
C TRP A 146 -13.11 -8.75 -19.89
N LEU A 147 -13.73 -7.57 -20.03
CA LEU A 147 -13.98 -6.69 -18.90
C LEU A 147 -15.01 -7.27 -17.92
N THR A 148 -16.03 -7.98 -18.42
CA THR A 148 -16.97 -8.72 -17.55
C THR A 148 -16.24 -9.83 -16.81
N TYR A 149 -15.42 -10.62 -17.52
CA TYR A 149 -14.64 -11.71 -16.94
C TYR A 149 -13.67 -11.20 -15.85
N MET A 150 -12.89 -10.17 -16.14
CA MET A 150 -11.92 -9.61 -15.21
C MET A 150 -12.59 -9.04 -13.95
N ILE A 151 -13.68 -8.28 -14.09
CA ILE A 151 -14.44 -7.80 -12.92
C ILE A 151 -15.08 -8.97 -12.15
N ASN A 152 -15.47 -10.05 -12.83
CA ASN A 152 -15.93 -11.26 -12.15
C ASN A 152 -14.82 -11.92 -11.33
N GLN A 153 -13.56 -11.87 -11.78
CA GLN A 153 -12.42 -12.33 -10.96
C GLN A 153 -12.30 -11.50 -9.67
N TYR A 154 -12.56 -10.20 -9.71
CA TYR A 154 -12.66 -9.40 -8.48
C TYR A 154 -13.81 -9.88 -7.57
N LYS A 155 -15.00 -10.15 -8.14
CA LYS A 155 -16.17 -10.61 -7.38
C LYS A 155 -15.92 -11.93 -6.65
N ILE A 156 -15.38 -12.94 -7.33
CA ILE A 156 -15.22 -14.28 -6.76
C ILE A 156 -14.06 -14.38 -5.76
N ASN A 157 -13.09 -13.46 -5.83
CA ASN A 157 -11.94 -13.41 -4.92
C ASN A 157 -12.06 -12.31 -3.86
N GLU A 158 -13.19 -11.60 -3.76
CA GLU A 158 -13.31 -10.37 -2.96
C GLU A 158 -12.91 -10.56 -1.49
N ASP A 159 -13.36 -11.65 -0.86
CA ASP A 159 -13.07 -11.88 0.55
C ASP A 159 -11.60 -12.27 0.79
N GLY A 160 -11.01 -13.04 -0.13
CA GLY A 160 -9.57 -13.33 -0.11
C GLY A 160 -8.72 -12.08 -0.32
N MET A 161 -9.16 -11.14 -1.16
CA MET A 161 -8.47 -9.86 -1.35
C MET A 161 -8.58 -8.96 -0.11
N LYS A 162 -9.73 -8.94 0.60
CA LYS A 162 -9.86 -8.22 1.88
C LYS A 162 -8.93 -8.78 2.95
N GLU A 163 -8.83 -10.11 3.04
CA GLU A 163 -7.90 -10.78 3.94
C GLU A 163 -6.45 -10.46 3.59
N TYR A 164 -6.09 -10.55 2.31
CA TYR A 164 -4.76 -10.20 1.83
C TYR A 164 -4.34 -8.78 2.23
N LEU A 165 -5.19 -7.77 2.04
CA LEU A 165 -4.89 -6.39 2.44
C LEU A 165 -4.61 -6.27 3.94
N ARG A 166 -5.44 -6.91 4.78
CA ARG A 166 -5.23 -6.94 6.23
C ARG A 166 -3.90 -7.62 6.61
N ASP A 167 -3.56 -8.70 5.94
CA ASP A 167 -2.38 -9.50 6.26
C ASP A 167 -1.09 -8.74 5.89
N ILE A 168 -1.03 -8.11 4.71
CA ILE A 168 0.14 -7.32 4.31
C ILE A 168 0.31 -6.06 5.16
N ASP A 169 -0.78 -5.45 5.64
CA ASP A 169 -0.70 -4.31 6.55
C ASP A 169 -0.22 -4.71 7.95
N SER A 170 -0.64 -5.89 8.42
CA SER A 170 -0.28 -6.37 9.76
C SER A 170 1.23 -6.62 9.94
N ASP A 171 1.95 -6.94 8.85
CA ASP A 171 3.39 -7.14 8.84
C ASP A 171 4.03 -6.63 7.53
N ALA A 172 3.79 -5.34 7.25
CA ALA A 172 4.32 -4.69 6.05
C ALA A 172 5.84 -4.78 5.96
N LYS A 173 6.55 -4.75 7.10
CA LYS A 173 8.01 -4.88 7.14
C LYS A 173 8.46 -6.22 6.55
N SER A 174 7.86 -7.33 7.00
CA SER A 174 8.18 -8.67 6.49
C SER A 174 7.86 -8.80 5.01
N TYR A 175 6.77 -8.18 4.54
CA TYR A 175 6.46 -8.10 3.11
C TYR A 175 7.58 -7.45 2.30
N PHE A 176 8.02 -6.26 2.72
CA PHE A 176 9.09 -5.54 2.02
C PHE A 176 10.41 -6.30 2.11
N ASP A 177 10.75 -6.89 3.25
CA ASP A 177 11.97 -7.69 3.41
C ASP A 177 12.01 -8.88 2.43
N LYS A 178 10.89 -9.60 2.26
CA LYS A 178 10.76 -10.68 1.26
C LYS A 178 10.89 -10.15 -0.16
N SER A 179 10.26 -9.01 -0.45
CA SER A 179 10.33 -8.35 -1.75
C SER A 179 11.78 -8.01 -2.12
N TYR A 180 12.55 -7.42 -1.20
CA TYR A 180 13.98 -7.16 -1.43
C TYR A 180 14.77 -8.46 -1.59
N GLN A 181 14.49 -9.49 -0.79
CA GLN A 181 15.17 -10.78 -0.94
C GLN A 181 15.00 -11.34 -2.36
N TYR A 182 13.80 -11.26 -2.92
CA TYR A 182 13.56 -11.69 -4.30
C TYR A 182 14.27 -10.79 -5.32
N ALA A 183 14.19 -9.47 -5.18
CA ALA A 183 14.89 -8.56 -6.08
C ALA A 183 16.42 -8.80 -6.05
N TYR A 184 17.00 -8.95 -4.86
CA TYR A 184 18.43 -9.16 -4.67
C TYR A 184 18.92 -10.50 -5.19
N SER A 185 18.07 -11.52 -5.25
CA SER A 185 18.42 -12.82 -5.85
C SER A 185 18.72 -12.74 -7.35
N ALA A 186 18.24 -11.69 -8.03
CA ALA A 186 18.44 -11.46 -9.46
C ALA A 186 19.37 -10.25 -9.78
N LEU A 187 19.73 -9.47 -8.76
CA LEU A 187 20.52 -8.24 -8.93
C LEU A 187 21.98 -8.42 -8.47
N PRO A 188 22.94 -7.71 -9.10
CA PRO A 188 24.32 -7.70 -8.60
C PRO A 188 24.40 -6.99 -7.25
N GLN A 189 25.34 -7.41 -6.39
CA GLN A 189 25.49 -6.88 -5.02
C GLN A 189 25.57 -5.36 -4.92
N LYS A 190 26.19 -4.69 -5.91
CA LYS A 190 26.29 -3.22 -5.97
C LYS A 190 24.93 -2.51 -6.10
N ALA A 191 23.89 -3.22 -6.53
CA ALA A 191 22.53 -2.70 -6.66
C ALA A 191 21.66 -3.02 -5.43
N HIS A 192 22.19 -3.74 -4.43
CA HIS A 192 21.47 -4.09 -3.20
C HIS A 192 21.37 -2.87 -2.27
N LYS A 193 20.43 -1.97 -2.59
CA LYS A 193 20.07 -0.82 -1.76
C LYS A 193 18.60 -0.89 -1.35
N ARG A 194 18.27 -0.26 -0.22
CA ARG A 194 16.88 -0.07 0.24
C ARG A 194 16.35 1.27 -0.26
N LEU A 195 15.06 1.32 -0.51
CA LEU A 195 14.27 2.52 -0.77
C LEU A 195 13.38 2.76 0.47
N PRO A 196 13.87 3.48 1.50
CA PRO A 196 13.19 3.60 2.79
C PRO A 196 11.83 4.32 2.68
N GLU A 197 11.72 5.26 1.76
CA GLU A 197 10.52 6.07 1.51
C GLU A 197 9.54 5.42 0.52
N LEU A 198 9.80 4.19 0.06
CA LEU A 198 9.01 3.56 -0.99
C LEU A 198 7.57 3.35 -0.54
N LYS A 199 6.64 3.83 -1.36
CA LYS A 199 5.21 3.60 -1.17
C LYS A 199 4.71 2.60 -2.21
N VAL A 200 3.74 1.80 -1.81
CA VAL A 200 3.02 0.89 -2.71
C VAL A 200 1.55 1.27 -2.68
N ALA A 201 1.02 1.83 -3.77
CA ALA A 201 -0.41 2.03 -3.92
C ALA A 201 -1.07 0.76 -4.46
N ILE A 202 -2.19 0.34 -3.86
CA ILE A 202 -2.98 -0.80 -4.34
C ILE A 202 -4.33 -0.26 -4.82
N ILE A 203 -4.62 -0.46 -6.10
CA ILE A 203 -5.85 0.01 -6.76
C ILE A 203 -6.76 -1.18 -7.13
N PRO A 204 -8.08 -1.09 -6.97
CA PRO A 204 -8.98 -2.22 -7.18
C PRO A 204 -9.60 -2.25 -8.59
N ILE A 205 -8.82 -1.89 -9.60
CA ILE A 205 -9.21 -1.93 -11.00
C ILE A 205 -8.09 -2.51 -11.85
N HIS A 206 -8.43 -3.19 -12.95
CA HIS A 206 -7.46 -3.82 -13.85
C HIS A 206 -6.68 -4.99 -13.20
N ASN A 207 -5.66 -5.52 -13.85
CA ASN A 207 -4.92 -6.72 -13.40
C ASN A 207 -3.40 -6.68 -13.70
N ASP A 208 -2.74 -5.53 -13.56
CA ASP A 208 -1.28 -5.41 -13.75
C ASP A 208 -0.58 -4.76 -12.53
N ALA A 209 0.71 -4.47 -12.67
CA ALA A 209 1.51 -3.63 -11.79
C ALA A 209 2.33 -2.62 -12.61
N HIS A 210 2.71 -1.51 -11.97
CA HIS A 210 3.53 -0.47 -12.57
C HIS A 210 4.49 0.10 -11.54
N ALA A 211 5.76 0.25 -11.90
CA ALA A 211 6.77 0.88 -11.05
C ALA A 211 7.21 2.24 -11.63
N GLN A 212 7.13 3.28 -10.81
CA GLN A 212 7.65 4.61 -11.12
C GLN A 212 8.53 5.12 -9.96
N GLU A 213 9.16 6.28 -10.12
CA GLU A 213 10.07 6.81 -9.11
C GLU A 213 9.36 6.99 -7.75
N GLY A 214 9.85 6.27 -6.72
CA GLY A 214 9.34 6.35 -5.35
C GLY A 214 7.95 5.74 -5.10
N LEU A 215 7.27 5.22 -6.13
CA LEU A 215 5.94 4.62 -6.01
C LEU A 215 5.84 3.37 -6.89
N ILE A 216 5.37 2.29 -6.30
CA ILE A 216 4.86 1.13 -7.04
C ILE A 216 3.34 1.16 -6.97
N ILE A 217 2.67 0.87 -8.08
CA ILE A 217 1.22 0.73 -8.15
C ILE A 217 0.91 -0.73 -8.49
N TYR A 218 0.18 -1.40 -7.61
CA TYR A 218 -0.40 -2.71 -7.90
C TYR A 218 -1.88 -2.56 -8.19
N THR A 219 -2.37 -3.36 -9.12
CA THR A 219 -3.79 -3.72 -9.09
C THR A 219 -4.02 -4.83 -8.06
N LEU A 220 -5.11 -4.71 -7.30
CA LEU A 220 -5.38 -5.60 -6.16
C LEU A 220 -5.47 -7.07 -6.58
N LEU A 221 -6.13 -7.35 -7.72
CA LEU A 221 -6.24 -8.72 -8.22
C LEU A 221 -4.88 -9.30 -8.62
N CYS A 222 -4.00 -8.49 -9.24
CA CYS A 222 -2.65 -8.93 -9.60
C CYS A 222 -1.81 -9.22 -8.36
N ALA A 223 -1.80 -8.31 -7.39
CA ALA A 223 -1.08 -8.48 -6.13
C ALA A 223 -1.54 -9.73 -5.39
N TYR A 224 -2.85 -9.86 -5.17
CA TYR A 224 -3.44 -11.03 -4.51
C TYR A 224 -3.05 -12.34 -5.19
N LYS A 225 -3.24 -12.46 -6.51
CA LYS A 225 -2.97 -13.71 -7.23
C LYS A 225 -1.49 -14.09 -7.27
N ASN A 226 -0.59 -13.12 -7.37
CA ASN A 226 0.84 -13.39 -7.32
C ASN A 226 1.28 -13.82 -5.92
N ASP A 227 0.80 -13.13 -4.89
CA ASP A 227 1.24 -13.37 -3.51
C ASP A 227 0.59 -14.59 -2.86
N MET A 228 -0.57 -15.06 -3.36
CA MET A 228 -1.10 -16.39 -3.05
C MET A 228 -0.10 -17.52 -3.36
N ASN A 229 0.69 -17.37 -4.43
CA ASN A 229 1.71 -18.34 -4.77
C ASN A 229 2.97 -18.12 -3.93
N ARG A 230 3.41 -16.85 -3.82
CA ARG A 230 4.64 -16.50 -3.12
C ARG A 230 4.63 -15.05 -2.65
N LEU A 231 4.25 -14.83 -1.39
CA LEU A 231 4.16 -13.51 -0.77
C LEU A 231 5.42 -12.65 -0.99
N GLY A 232 5.24 -11.47 -1.57
CA GLY A 232 6.28 -10.49 -1.87
C GLY A 232 6.95 -10.68 -3.23
N ALA A 233 6.58 -11.71 -4.00
CA ALA A 233 7.21 -11.99 -5.30
C ALA A 233 6.93 -10.88 -6.32
N LEU A 234 5.69 -10.36 -6.36
CA LEU A 234 5.35 -9.23 -7.22
C LEU A 234 6.15 -7.98 -6.81
N GLY A 235 6.24 -7.70 -5.51
CA GLY A 235 7.07 -6.60 -5.02
C GLY A 235 8.56 -6.77 -5.32
N GLY A 236 9.06 -8.00 -5.33
CA GLY A 236 10.42 -8.29 -5.80
C GLY A 236 10.62 -8.02 -7.29
N HIS A 237 9.63 -8.33 -8.13
CA HIS A 237 9.66 -8.03 -9.56
C HIS A 237 9.71 -6.52 -9.81
N GLU A 238 8.85 -5.74 -9.15
CA GLU A 238 8.84 -4.29 -9.31
C GLU A 238 10.09 -3.62 -8.73
N LEU A 239 10.55 -4.07 -7.55
CA LEU A 239 11.82 -3.60 -6.97
C LEU A 239 13.00 -3.91 -7.89
N HIS A 240 12.99 -5.03 -8.61
CA HIS A 240 14.02 -5.32 -9.60
C HIS A 240 14.09 -4.23 -10.68
N HIS A 241 12.96 -3.76 -11.21
CA HIS A 241 12.94 -2.67 -12.18
C HIS A 241 13.48 -1.35 -11.60
N MET A 242 13.15 -1.05 -10.35
CA MET A 242 13.62 0.18 -9.68
C MET A 242 15.10 0.16 -9.32
N LEU A 243 15.63 -1.02 -8.98
CA LEU A 243 16.99 -1.17 -8.45
C LEU A 243 18.00 -1.59 -9.50
N ARG A 244 17.57 -2.20 -10.61
CA ARG A 244 18.50 -2.63 -11.67
C ARG A 244 19.28 -1.43 -12.22
N PRO A 245 20.61 -1.54 -12.36
CA PRO A 245 21.38 -0.53 -13.07
C PRO A 245 20.86 -0.41 -14.50
N GLN A 246 20.42 0.79 -14.88
CA GLN A 246 19.97 1.03 -16.25
C GLN A 246 21.20 1.06 -17.18
N PRO A 247 21.16 0.36 -18.32
CA PRO A 247 22.21 0.47 -19.32
C PRO A 247 22.30 1.92 -19.82
N THR A 248 23.49 2.49 -19.77
CA THR A 248 23.78 3.75 -20.45
C THR A 248 24.11 3.43 -21.90
N PHE A 249 23.16 3.63 -22.80
CA PHE A 249 23.44 3.61 -24.23
C PHE A 249 24.04 4.96 -24.62
N LYS A 250 25.25 4.95 -25.16
CA LYS A 250 25.76 6.10 -25.91
C LYS A 250 25.19 5.96 -27.32
N ILE A 251 24.28 6.86 -27.68
CA ILE A 251 23.80 6.98 -29.05
C ILE A 251 24.92 7.70 -29.81
N GLU A 252 25.42 7.10 -30.89
CA GLU A 252 26.41 7.76 -31.73
C GLU A 252 25.72 8.91 -32.51
N PRO A 253 26.41 10.03 -32.80
CA PRO A 253 25.78 11.24 -33.34
C PRO A 253 25.04 11.07 -34.67
N ASP A 254 25.28 9.99 -35.41
CA ASP A 254 24.66 9.66 -36.69
C ASP A 254 23.35 8.85 -36.58
N GLU A 255 22.95 8.47 -35.36
CA GLU A 255 21.68 7.76 -35.09
C GLU A 255 20.58 8.71 -34.55
N GLU A 256 20.85 10.01 -34.41
CA GLU A 256 19.85 11.06 -34.10
C GLU A 256 19.03 11.45 -35.35
N SER A 257 18.37 10.52 -36.03
CA SER A 257 17.15 10.79 -36.83
C SER A 257 16.63 9.58 -37.59
N ALA A 258 15.46 9.11 -37.19
CA ALA A 258 14.43 8.57 -38.08
C ALA A 258 13.05 8.91 -37.52
#